data_AF-A0A8H7VVW8-F1
#
_entry.id   AF-A0A8H7VVW8-F1
#
_cell.length_a   1.000
_cell.length_b   1.000
_cell.length_c   1.000
_cell.angle_alpha   90.00
_cell.angle_beta   90.00
_cell.angle_gamma   90.00
#
_symmetry.space_group_name_H-M   'P 1'
#
loop_
_entity.id
_entity.type
_entity.pdbx_description
1 polymer ?
#
loop_
_entity_poly.entity_id
_entity_poly.type
_entity_poly.pdbx_seq_one_letter_code
_entity_poly.pdbx_strand_id
1 'polypeptide(L)'
;MSTFSPPQEKPSIDTFYRRKSSVTFDLPPTPNEELLSSCTVSSPTIDITAQVVPDTMLVALFDRSSEMKGLVRHNKTYFQSLQHHIDDKWSRFETVLYCERSKMSDKEWMKRISYALQGLPSQLEKFKELVGYLGEETEQGNQDYFSNVNISLIRDYPERLSTESYPQFFINCQNCLCNEKEYNQFISSLFSKDLTNSEWETKVFNVLNQYPNLLEQLQEIVAYETELE
;
A
#
# COMPACT_ATOMS: atom_id res chain seq x y z
N MET A 1 44.38 -58.20 1.65
CA MET A 1 45.29 -57.05 1.89
C MET A 1 44.47 -56.01 2.62
N SER A 2 44.66 -55.93 3.93
CA SER A 2 43.98 -55.01 4.83
C SER A 2 44.87 -53.79 5.03
N THR A 3 44.30 -52.58 4.96
CA THR A 3 44.93 -51.38 5.51
C THR A 3 43.96 -50.69 6.45
N PHE A 4 44.50 -50.37 7.62
CA PHE A 4 43.85 -49.94 8.84
C PHE A 4 44.37 -48.51 9.15
N SER A 5 43.47 -47.60 9.52
CA SER A 5 43.63 -46.50 10.51
C SER A 5 44.51 -45.24 10.21
N PRO A 6 44.39 -44.13 11.00
CA PRO A 6 43.19 -43.44 11.53
C PRO A 6 43.36 -41.87 11.53
N PRO A 7 42.88 -41.03 12.51
CA PRO A 7 42.17 -39.75 12.24
C PRO A 7 42.91 -38.46 12.71
N GLN A 8 42.45 -37.27 12.30
CA GLN A 8 42.82 -35.98 12.95
C GLN A 8 41.62 -35.01 12.86
N GLU A 9 40.97 -34.70 13.98
CA GLU A 9 41.21 -33.58 14.92
C GLU A 9 40.42 -32.31 14.57
N LYS A 10 39.48 -31.98 15.47
CA LYS A 10 38.79 -30.69 15.57
C LYS A 10 39.78 -29.60 16.02
N PRO A 11 39.43 -28.32 15.81
CA PRO A 11 39.18 -27.53 17.02
C PRO A 11 37.93 -26.65 16.93
N SER A 12 37.21 -26.66 18.05
CA SER A 12 36.21 -25.69 18.47
C SER A 12 36.87 -24.34 18.77
N ILE A 13 36.26 -23.22 18.38
CA ILE A 13 36.46 -21.94 19.06
C ILE A 13 35.09 -21.31 19.34
N ASP A 14 34.70 -21.42 20.60
CA ASP A 14 33.80 -20.52 21.30
C ASP A 14 34.31 -19.07 21.16
N THR A 15 33.44 -18.17 20.72
CA THR A 15 33.58 -16.75 21.09
C THR A 15 32.23 -16.18 21.49
N PHE A 16 31.97 -16.30 22.79
CA PHE A 16 31.05 -15.46 23.55
C PHE A 16 31.45 -13.98 23.38
N TYR A 17 30.73 -13.22 22.56
CA TYR A 17 30.73 -11.77 22.69
C TYR A 17 29.79 -11.36 23.82
N ARG A 18 30.34 -11.37 25.04
CA ARG A 18 29.79 -10.65 26.20
C ARG A 18 29.66 -9.16 25.85
N ARG A 19 28.43 -8.65 25.85
CA ARG A 19 28.15 -7.21 25.91
C ARG A 19 28.63 -6.65 27.25
N LYS A 20 29.60 -5.74 27.20
CA LYS A 20 29.91 -4.69 28.19
C LYS A 20 30.18 -3.45 27.31
N SER A 21 29.66 -2.26 27.57
CA SER A 21 29.59 -1.54 28.83
C SER A 21 28.68 -0.32 28.64
N SER A 22 27.87 -0.02 29.65
CA SER A 22 27.21 1.27 29.83
C SER A 22 28.28 2.37 29.86
N VAL A 23 28.09 3.39 29.02
CA VAL A 23 28.92 4.60 28.98
C VAL A 23 28.25 5.61 29.90
N THR A 24 28.88 5.89 31.04
CA THR A 24 28.48 7.00 31.92
C THR A 24 29.45 8.14 31.63
N PHE A 25 28.93 9.28 31.18
CA PHE A 25 29.73 10.49 31.00
C PHE A 25 29.87 11.17 32.37
N ASP A 26 31.07 11.14 32.93
CA ASP A 26 31.44 12.01 34.05
C ASP A 26 31.61 13.44 33.53
N LEU A 27 30.69 14.32 33.92
CA LEU A 27 30.81 15.76 33.71
C LEU A 27 31.69 16.35 34.82
N PRO A 28 32.61 17.27 34.50
CA PRO A 28 33.41 17.96 35.51
C PRO A 28 32.51 18.84 36.40
N PRO A 29 32.87 19.03 37.68
CA PRO A 29 32.16 19.96 38.57
C PRO A 29 32.29 21.37 38.01
N THR A 30 31.18 21.97 37.61
CA THR A 30 31.12 23.37 37.19
C THR A 30 31.36 24.28 38.40
N PRO A 31 32.40 25.13 38.40
CA PRO A 31 32.53 26.18 39.39
C PRO A 31 31.67 27.38 38.97
N ASN A 32 31.04 27.97 39.97
CA ASN A 32 30.38 29.28 39.98
C ASN A 32 28.96 29.32 39.39
N GLU A 33 28.03 29.03 40.30
CA GLU A 33 26.81 29.80 40.44
C GLU A 33 27.14 31.29 40.63
N GLU A 34 26.15 32.14 40.35
CA GLU A 34 26.13 33.61 40.42
C GLU A 34 26.51 34.31 39.11
N LEU A 35 25.58 35.18 38.66
CA LEU A 35 25.59 36.02 37.45
C LEU A 35 24.83 35.51 36.22
N LEU A 36 23.65 34.90 36.42
CA LEU A 36 22.54 35.13 35.48
C LEU A 36 21.35 35.74 36.23
N SER A 37 21.35 37.06 36.11
CA SER A 37 20.35 38.02 36.55
C SER A 37 18.95 37.65 36.09
N SER A 38 18.00 37.88 37.00
CA SER A 38 16.57 37.64 36.89
C SER A 38 15.93 38.29 35.66
N CYS A 39 15.75 37.51 34.59
CA CYS A 39 14.75 37.77 33.58
C CYS A 39 13.57 36.82 33.83
N THR A 40 12.67 37.21 34.75
CA THR A 40 11.34 36.60 34.88
C THR A 40 10.48 37.03 33.70
N VAL A 41 10.83 36.58 32.50
CA VAL A 41 9.88 36.56 31.38
C VAL A 41 9.03 35.34 31.66
N SER A 42 7.78 35.56 32.08
CA SER A 42 6.76 34.52 32.16
C SER A 42 6.60 33.93 30.76
N SER A 43 7.41 32.92 30.43
CA SER A 43 7.26 32.16 29.20
C SER A 43 5.85 31.59 29.21
N PRO A 44 5.00 31.93 28.22
CA PRO A 44 3.70 31.30 28.13
C PRO A 44 3.94 29.80 27.95
N THR A 45 3.66 29.02 28.98
CA THR A 45 3.57 27.56 28.87
C THR A 45 2.42 27.29 27.92
N ILE A 46 2.76 26.96 26.67
CA ILE A 46 1.81 26.47 25.68
C ILE A 46 1.42 25.07 26.17
N ASP A 47 0.23 24.97 26.75
CA ASP A 47 -0.38 23.69 27.07
C ASP A 47 -0.79 23.04 25.75
N ILE A 48 0.03 22.11 25.26
CA ILE A 48 -0.27 21.32 24.08
C ILE A 48 -1.18 20.18 24.53
N THR A 49 -2.47 20.47 24.66
CA THR A 49 -3.48 19.43 24.81
C THR A 49 -3.59 18.67 23.48
N ALA A 50 -2.84 17.58 23.34
CA ALA A 50 -3.00 16.67 22.21
C ALA A 50 -4.39 16.02 22.30
N GLN A 51 -5.29 16.41 21.40
CA GLN A 51 -6.57 15.71 21.26
C GLN A 51 -6.30 14.36 20.60
N VAL A 52 -6.83 13.29 21.18
CA VAL A 52 -6.75 11.95 20.61
C VAL A 52 -7.56 11.97 19.31
N VAL A 53 -6.88 11.90 18.17
CA VAL A 53 -7.52 11.78 16.86
C VAL A 53 -8.01 10.35 16.71
N PRO A 54 -9.30 10.11 16.41
CA PRO A 54 -9.80 8.76 16.17
C PRO A 54 -9.10 8.13 14.95
N ASP A 55 -8.70 6.86 15.06
CA ASP A 55 -8.08 6.09 13.95
C ASP A 55 -8.99 5.95 12.72
N THR A 56 -10.27 6.31 12.85
CA THR A 56 -11.27 6.31 11.78
C THR A 56 -11.30 7.60 10.96
N MET A 57 -10.45 8.59 11.26
CA MET A 57 -10.39 9.87 10.58
C MET A 57 -9.58 9.77 9.29
N LEU A 58 -10.28 9.70 8.16
CA LEU A 58 -9.64 9.57 6.83
C LEU A 58 -9.47 10.93 6.13
N VAL A 59 -9.99 12.00 6.70
CA VAL A 59 -9.96 13.37 6.14
C VAL A 59 -9.44 14.30 7.21
N ALA A 60 -8.58 15.25 6.84
CA ALA A 60 -7.95 16.20 7.76
C ALA A 60 -8.91 17.23 8.41
N LEU A 61 -10.18 17.26 8.00
CA LEU A 61 -11.19 18.24 8.46
C LEU A 61 -11.89 17.78 9.75
N PHE A 62 -11.57 18.37 10.89
CA PHE A 62 -12.15 17.99 12.18
C PHE A 62 -13.64 18.35 12.27
N ASP A 63 -14.00 19.63 12.16
CA ASP A 63 -15.37 20.10 11.89
C ASP A 63 -15.58 20.22 10.38
N ARG A 64 -15.81 19.06 9.75
CA ARG A 64 -16.01 18.92 8.31
C ARG A 64 -16.99 19.95 7.75
N SER A 65 -18.09 20.25 8.44
CA SER A 65 -19.12 21.14 7.90
C SER A 65 -18.66 22.61 7.82
N SER A 66 -17.97 23.09 8.85
CA SER A 66 -17.49 24.48 8.95
C SER A 66 -16.21 24.67 8.16
N GLU A 67 -15.27 23.73 8.26
CA GLU A 67 -13.99 23.78 7.56
C GLU A 67 -14.17 23.66 6.05
N MET A 68 -15.10 22.81 5.58
CA MET A 68 -15.41 22.72 4.15
C MET A 68 -15.94 24.05 3.59
N LYS A 69 -16.76 24.81 4.35
CA LYS A 69 -17.18 26.16 3.94
C LYS A 69 -15.97 27.11 3.85
N GLY A 70 -15.02 26.97 4.76
CA GLY A 70 -13.72 27.66 4.69
C GLY A 70 -12.97 27.30 3.40
N LEU A 71 -12.80 26.01 3.11
CA LEU A 71 -12.12 25.53 1.91
C LEU A 71 -12.78 26.04 0.62
N VAL A 72 -14.10 26.04 0.54
CA VAL A 72 -14.84 26.57 -0.62
C VAL A 72 -14.60 28.07 -0.81
N ARG A 73 -14.55 28.84 0.28
CA ARG A 73 -14.27 30.29 0.23
C ARG A 73 -12.84 30.61 -0.22
N HIS A 74 -11.86 29.77 0.09
CA HIS A 74 -10.47 29.97 -0.33
C HIS A 74 -10.21 29.45 -1.75
N ASN A 75 -10.88 28.37 -2.15
CA ASN A 75 -10.69 27.70 -3.44
C ASN A 75 -11.84 27.98 -4.43
N LYS A 76 -12.34 29.23 -4.48
CA LYS A 76 -13.56 29.59 -5.22
C LYS A 76 -13.55 29.15 -6.68
N THR A 77 -12.43 29.37 -7.38
CA THR A 77 -12.31 29.05 -8.81
C THR A 77 -12.49 27.56 -9.08
N TYR A 78 -11.93 26.71 -8.22
CA TYR A 78 -12.09 25.26 -8.30
C TYR A 78 -13.55 24.85 -8.06
N PHE A 79 -14.17 25.33 -6.99
CA PHE A 79 -15.57 24.96 -6.68
C PHE A 79 -16.58 25.55 -7.67
N GLN A 80 -16.31 26.73 -8.23
CA GLN A 80 -17.10 27.28 -9.34
C GLN A 80 -16.99 26.42 -10.59
N SER A 81 -15.78 25.94 -10.92
CA SER A 81 -15.60 25.01 -12.03
C SER A 81 -16.36 23.70 -11.78
N LEU A 82 -16.24 23.10 -10.60
CA LEU A 82 -17.03 21.93 -10.21
C LEU A 82 -18.53 22.16 -10.34
N GLN A 83 -19.01 23.32 -9.89
CA GLN A 83 -20.42 23.69 -9.98
C GLN A 83 -20.92 23.72 -11.43
N HIS A 84 -20.14 24.27 -12.36
CA HIS A 84 -20.50 24.29 -13.78
C HIS A 84 -20.52 22.89 -14.41
N HIS A 85 -19.68 21.96 -13.96
CA HIS A 85 -19.67 20.60 -14.52
C HIS A 85 -20.76 19.70 -13.96
N ILE A 86 -21.12 19.87 -12.68
CA ILE A 86 -22.15 19.06 -12.02
C ILE A 86 -23.57 19.59 -12.32
N ASP A 87 -23.67 20.91 -12.55
CA ASP A 87 -24.86 21.68 -12.95
C ASP A 87 -26.17 21.21 -12.29
N ASP A 88 -26.97 20.41 -12.99
CA ASP A 88 -28.27 19.88 -12.53
C ASP A 88 -28.22 19.12 -11.20
N LYS A 89 -27.07 18.53 -10.85
CA LYS A 89 -26.90 17.71 -9.65
C LYS A 89 -26.25 18.46 -8.49
N TRP A 90 -25.99 19.77 -8.65
CA TRP A 90 -25.23 20.54 -7.67
C TRP A 90 -25.89 20.56 -6.29
N SER A 91 -27.20 20.76 -6.21
CA SER A 91 -27.91 20.79 -4.92
C SER A 91 -27.73 19.49 -4.11
N ARG A 92 -27.75 18.34 -4.80
CA ARG A 92 -27.51 17.03 -4.18
C ARG A 92 -26.04 16.88 -3.77
N PHE A 93 -25.11 17.33 -4.62
CA PHE A 93 -23.68 17.33 -4.32
C PHE A 93 -23.36 18.21 -3.11
N GLU A 94 -23.91 19.41 -3.04
CA GLU A 94 -23.73 20.38 -1.97
C GLU A 94 -24.20 19.82 -0.61
N THR A 95 -25.32 19.09 -0.62
CA THR A 95 -25.82 18.40 0.57
C THR A 95 -24.83 17.35 1.09
N VAL A 96 -24.14 16.64 0.20
CA VAL A 96 -23.08 15.69 0.57
C VAL A 96 -21.84 16.46 1.04
N LEU A 97 -21.44 17.51 0.31
CA LEU A 97 -20.25 18.31 0.56
C LEU A 97 -20.22 18.88 1.98
N TYR A 98 -21.35 19.42 2.45
CA TYR A 98 -21.48 20.01 3.79
C TYR A 98 -22.06 19.06 4.84
N CYS A 99 -22.15 17.75 4.56
CA CYS A 99 -22.66 16.79 5.52
C CYS A 99 -21.76 16.71 6.76
N GLU A 100 -22.34 16.75 7.97
CA GLU A 100 -21.59 16.59 9.22
C GLU A 100 -21.00 15.18 9.36
N ARG A 101 -19.83 15.08 9.99
CA ARG A 101 -19.12 13.81 10.25
C ARG A 101 -19.95 12.83 11.09
N SER A 102 -20.78 13.34 12.00
CA SER A 102 -21.72 12.56 12.82
C SER A 102 -22.79 11.81 11.99
N LYS A 103 -23.15 12.33 10.81
CA LYS A 103 -24.20 11.79 9.94
C LYS A 103 -23.66 10.85 8.86
N MET A 104 -22.39 10.99 8.48
CA MET A 104 -21.78 10.23 7.39
C MET A 104 -20.28 10.08 7.64
N SER A 105 -19.80 8.83 7.71
CA SER A 105 -18.39 8.51 7.89
C SER A 105 -17.54 9.06 6.73
N ASP A 106 -16.25 9.27 6.96
CA ASP A 106 -15.35 9.81 5.94
C ASP A 106 -15.27 8.91 4.71
N LYS A 107 -15.28 7.58 4.90
CA LYS A 107 -15.28 6.60 3.80
C LYS A 107 -16.52 6.72 2.92
N GLU A 108 -17.71 6.79 3.52
CA GLU A 108 -18.96 6.92 2.77
C GLU A 108 -19.10 8.31 2.13
N TRP A 109 -18.64 9.35 2.84
CA TRP A 109 -18.60 10.71 2.33
C TRP A 109 -17.73 10.82 1.09
N MET A 110 -16.49 10.32 1.17
CA MET A 110 -15.57 10.34 0.03
C MET A 110 -16.12 9.50 -1.12
N LYS A 111 -16.69 8.32 -0.85
CA LYS A 111 -17.34 7.48 -1.88
C LYS A 111 -18.43 8.24 -2.66
N ARG A 112 -19.28 9.01 -1.97
CA ARG A 112 -20.34 9.79 -2.63
C ARG A 112 -19.80 10.97 -3.43
N ILE A 113 -18.77 11.64 -2.92
CA ILE A 113 -18.08 12.70 -3.67
C ILE A 113 -17.41 12.11 -4.91
N SER A 114 -16.70 10.98 -4.80
CA SER A 114 -16.11 10.25 -5.93
C SER A 114 -17.13 9.87 -6.99
N TYR A 115 -18.30 9.37 -6.58
CA TYR A 115 -19.38 9.04 -7.51
C TYR A 115 -19.92 10.29 -8.26
N ALA A 116 -20.05 11.41 -7.56
CA ALA A 116 -20.46 12.67 -8.19
C ALA A 116 -19.41 13.23 -9.16
N LEU A 117 -18.14 12.97 -8.88
CA LEU A 117 -16.98 13.42 -9.68
C LEU A 117 -16.42 12.34 -10.62
N GLN A 118 -17.13 11.23 -10.83
CA GLN A 118 -16.61 10.08 -11.60
C GLN A 118 -16.23 10.43 -13.05
N GLY A 119 -16.84 11.47 -13.64
CA GLY A 119 -16.50 11.95 -14.98
C GLY A 119 -15.34 12.95 -15.02
N LEU A 120 -14.75 13.29 -13.86
CA LEU A 120 -13.75 14.35 -13.70
C LEU A 120 -12.61 13.87 -12.77
N PRO A 121 -11.82 12.86 -13.17
CA PRO A 121 -10.82 12.24 -12.30
C PRO A 121 -9.80 13.25 -11.75
N SER A 122 -9.31 14.17 -12.57
CA SER A 122 -8.37 15.23 -12.14
C SER A 122 -8.97 16.17 -11.10
N GLN A 123 -10.29 16.42 -11.16
CA GLN A 123 -10.96 17.24 -10.16
C GLN A 123 -11.13 16.48 -8.85
N LEU A 124 -11.34 15.16 -8.91
CA LEU A 124 -11.43 14.30 -7.74
C LEU A 124 -10.10 14.18 -7.01
N GLU A 125 -8.98 14.01 -7.72
CA GLU A 125 -7.64 14.00 -7.12
C GLU A 125 -7.34 15.30 -6.38
N LYS A 126 -7.57 16.44 -7.06
CA LYS A 126 -7.44 17.75 -6.43
C LYS A 126 -8.37 17.92 -5.23
N PHE A 127 -9.58 17.34 -5.26
CA PHE A 127 -10.47 17.35 -4.11
C PHE A 127 -9.84 16.61 -2.91
N LYS A 128 -9.35 15.38 -3.14
CA LYS A 128 -8.72 14.55 -2.12
C LYS A 128 -7.53 15.26 -1.49
N GLU A 129 -6.70 15.92 -2.30
CA GLU A 129 -5.56 16.72 -1.85
C GLU A 129 -6.02 17.88 -0.94
N LEU A 130 -7.02 18.65 -1.38
CA LEU A 130 -7.53 19.81 -0.63
C LEU A 130 -8.11 19.45 0.73
N VAL A 131 -8.76 18.29 0.85
CA VAL A 131 -9.37 17.84 2.10
C VAL A 131 -8.43 16.99 2.94
N GLY A 132 -7.23 16.68 2.42
CA GLY A 132 -6.27 15.79 3.06
C GLY A 132 -6.84 14.40 3.29
N TYR A 133 -7.44 13.80 2.24
CA TYR A 133 -7.96 12.44 2.33
C TYR A 133 -6.81 11.42 2.34
N LEU A 134 -6.65 10.72 3.46
CA LEU A 134 -5.66 9.67 3.71
C LEU A 134 -6.23 8.25 3.58
N GLY A 135 -7.52 8.13 3.23
CA GLY A 135 -8.10 6.82 3.03
C GLY A 135 -7.39 6.11 1.89
N GLU A 136 -7.24 4.79 2.05
CA GLU A 136 -6.77 3.91 0.99
C GLU A 136 -7.47 4.35 -0.29
N GLU A 137 -6.67 4.82 -1.25
CA GLU A 137 -7.12 4.84 -2.62
C GLU A 137 -7.58 3.42 -2.84
N THR A 138 -8.91 3.22 -2.88
CA THR A 138 -9.49 1.91 -3.08
C THR A 138 -8.65 1.28 -4.16
N GLU A 139 -8.14 0.08 -3.85
CA GLU A 139 -7.22 -0.69 -4.65
C GLU A 139 -7.62 -0.77 -6.14
N GLN A 140 -8.80 -0.32 -6.54
CA GLN A 140 -9.18 0.10 -7.90
C GLN A 140 -8.23 1.06 -8.64
N GLY A 141 -7.29 1.74 -7.98
CA GLY A 141 -6.22 2.50 -8.67
C GLY A 141 -5.00 1.67 -9.08
N ASN A 142 -4.79 0.50 -8.47
CA ASN A 142 -3.63 -0.37 -8.70
C ASN A 142 -4.00 -1.82 -9.08
N GLN A 143 -5.20 -2.30 -8.77
CA GLN A 143 -5.71 -3.63 -9.15
C GLN A 143 -6.05 -3.73 -10.64
N ASP A 144 -6.13 -2.61 -11.36
CA ASP A 144 -6.57 -2.59 -12.76
C ASP A 144 -5.44 -2.35 -13.76
N TYR A 145 -4.18 -2.17 -13.31
CA TYR A 145 -3.07 -2.02 -14.25
C TYR A 145 -2.84 -3.31 -15.04
N PHE A 146 -2.99 -4.46 -14.37
CA PHE A 146 -2.75 -5.78 -14.96
C PHE A 146 -4.01 -6.63 -15.17
N SER A 147 -5.19 -6.17 -14.73
CA SER A 147 -6.46 -6.92 -14.85
C SER A 147 -6.89 -7.19 -16.30
N ASN A 148 -6.44 -6.34 -17.23
CA ASN A 148 -6.69 -6.49 -18.68
C ASN A 148 -5.57 -7.22 -19.42
N VAL A 149 -4.54 -7.70 -18.72
CA VAL A 149 -3.42 -8.40 -19.34
C VAL A 149 -3.89 -9.76 -19.83
N ASN A 150 -3.70 -10.00 -21.13
CA ASN A 150 -3.96 -11.29 -21.71
C ASN A 150 -2.85 -12.27 -21.30
N ILE A 151 -3.11 -13.04 -20.24
CA ILE A 151 -2.15 -14.00 -19.68
C ILE A 151 -1.77 -15.10 -20.69
N SER A 152 -2.53 -15.35 -21.75
CA SER A 152 -2.13 -16.37 -22.75
C SER A 152 -0.94 -15.95 -23.61
N LEU A 153 -0.57 -14.67 -23.63
CA LEU A 153 0.59 -14.19 -24.39
C LEU A 153 1.91 -14.81 -23.92
N ILE A 154 2.04 -15.10 -22.62
CA ILE A 154 3.26 -15.74 -22.08
C ILE A 154 3.46 -17.17 -22.62
N ARG A 155 2.42 -17.79 -23.19
CA ARG A 155 2.53 -19.15 -23.77
C ARG A 155 3.39 -19.22 -25.01
N ASP A 156 3.54 -18.10 -25.72
CA ASP A 156 4.43 -18.01 -26.87
C ASP A 156 5.91 -17.95 -26.43
N TYR A 157 6.16 -17.64 -25.15
CA TYR A 157 7.49 -17.48 -24.56
C TYR A 157 7.63 -18.21 -23.20
N PRO A 158 7.43 -19.54 -23.15
CA PRO A 158 7.43 -20.28 -21.89
C PRO A 158 8.77 -20.24 -21.15
N GLU A 159 9.88 -19.99 -21.85
CA GLU A 159 11.21 -19.81 -21.26
C GLU A 159 11.35 -18.52 -20.45
N ARG A 160 10.53 -17.49 -20.72
CA ARG A 160 10.54 -16.24 -19.95
C ARG A 160 9.94 -16.47 -18.57
N LEU A 161 8.89 -17.28 -18.48
CA LEU A 161 8.29 -17.72 -17.22
C LEU A 161 9.05 -18.92 -16.61
N SER A 162 10.28 -18.70 -16.15
CA SER A 162 11.12 -19.75 -15.54
C SER A 162 11.27 -19.62 -14.03
N THR A 163 11.59 -20.74 -13.35
CA THR A 163 11.92 -20.77 -11.92
C THR A 163 13.19 -20.00 -11.58
N GLU A 164 14.06 -19.76 -12.56
CA GLU A 164 15.28 -18.96 -12.41
C GLU A 164 14.97 -17.46 -12.48
N SER A 165 14.10 -17.05 -13.40
CA SER A 165 13.70 -15.65 -13.60
C SER A 165 12.73 -15.16 -12.52
N TYR A 166 11.79 -16.01 -12.12
CA TYR A 166 10.70 -15.65 -11.21
C TYR A 166 10.58 -16.59 -9.99
N PRO A 167 11.66 -16.84 -9.22
CA PRO A 167 11.66 -17.82 -8.15
C PRO A 167 10.57 -17.56 -7.10
N GLN A 168 10.31 -16.27 -6.80
CA GLN A 168 9.32 -15.88 -5.80
C GLN A 168 7.89 -16.27 -6.20
N PHE A 169 7.54 -16.17 -7.49
CA PHE A 169 6.22 -16.59 -7.98
C PHE A 169 6.00 -18.08 -7.73
N PHE A 170 6.97 -18.93 -8.09
CA PHE A 170 6.85 -20.38 -7.89
C PHE A 170 6.84 -20.78 -6.41
N ILE A 171 7.62 -20.09 -5.56
CA ILE A 171 7.59 -20.27 -4.09
C ILE A 171 6.21 -19.91 -3.54
N ASN A 172 5.64 -18.78 -3.98
CA ASN A 172 4.31 -18.35 -3.54
C ASN A 172 3.23 -19.34 -4.00
N CYS A 173 3.29 -19.81 -5.25
CA CYS A 173 2.42 -20.87 -5.75
C CYS A 173 2.51 -22.13 -4.89
N GLN A 174 3.72 -22.57 -4.52
CA GLN A 174 3.92 -23.76 -3.69
C GLN A 174 3.38 -23.57 -2.27
N ASN A 175 3.51 -22.36 -1.70
CA ASN A 175 3.02 -22.05 -0.36
C ASN A 175 1.49 -21.94 -0.31
N CYS A 176 0.85 -21.39 -1.36
CA CYS A 176 -0.60 -21.27 -1.43
C CYS A 176 -1.27 -22.59 -1.85
N LEU A 177 -0.70 -23.29 -2.82
CA LEU A 177 -1.15 -24.61 -3.26
C LEU A 177 -0.55 -25.65 -2.31
N CYS A 178 -1.06 -25.69 -1.07
CA CYS A 178 -0.60 -26.53 0.03
C CYS A 178 -0.52 -28.04 -0.29
N ASN A 179 -1.14 -28.48 -1.39
CA ASN A 179 -1.13 -29.84 -1.87
C ASN A 179 -0.14 -29.99 -3.04
N GLU A 180 0.89 -30.82 -2.87
CA GLU A 180 1.88 -31.13 -3.89
C GLU A 180 1.25 -31.60 -5.21
N LYS A 181 0.12 -32.31 -5.14
CA LYS A 181 -0.62 -32.74 -6.34
C LYS A 181 -1.26 -31.55 -7.08
N GLU A 182 -1.81 -30.59 -6.35
CA GLU A 182 -2.43 -29.39 -6.93
C GLU A 182 -1.38 -28.46 -7.54
N TYR A 183 -0.27 -28.26 -6.83
CA TYR A 183 0.87 -27.53 -7.36
C TYR A 183 1.39 -28.16 -8.66
N ASN A 184 1.65 -29.47 -8.67
CA ASN A 184 2.12 -30.16 -9.87
C ASN A 184 1.11 -30.13 -11.02
N GLN A 185 -0.19 -30.21 -10.73
CA GLN A 185 -1.25 -30.07 -11.74
C GLN A 185 -1.31 -28.64 -12.31
N PHE A 186 -1.15 -27.63 -11.47
CA PHE A 186 -1.08 -26.24 -11.88
C PHE A 186 0.13 -26.00 -12.78
N ILE A 187 1.34 -26.40 -12.37
CA ILE A 187 2.56 -26.27 -13.16
C ILE A 187 2.45 -27.03 -14.50
N SER A 188 1.91 -28.24 -14.48
CA SER A 188 1.67 -29.01 -15.71
C SER A 188 0.68 -28.32 -16.66
N SER A 189 -0.31 -27.61 -16.11
CA SER A 189 -1.28 -26.85 -16.92
C SER A 189 -0.65 -25.56 -17.45
N LEU A 190 0.11 -24.85 -16.61
CA LEU A 190 0.81 -23.61 -16.94
C LEU A 190 1.73 -23.78 -18.15
N PHE A 191 2.49 -24.87 -18.21
CA PHE A 191 3.41 -25.17 -19.32
C PHE A 191 2.85 -26.15 -20.38
N SER A 192 1.55 -26.41 -20.38
CA SER A 192 0.94 -27.32 -21.36
C SER A 192 0.90 -26.70 -22.76
N LYS A 193 1.39 -27.44 -23.76
CA LYS A 193 1.29 -27.07 -25.19
C LYS A 193 0.04 -27.61 -25.88
N ASP A 194 -0.67 -28.52 -25.24
CA ASP A 194 -1.78 -29.26 -25.86
C ASP A 194 -3.14 -28.55 -25.72
N LEU A 195 -3.18 -27.44 -24.98
CA LEU A 195 -4.41 -26.67 -24.74
C LEU A 195 -4.53 -25.50 -25.70
N THR A 196 -5.76 -25.17 -26.10
CA THR A 196 -6.04 -23.88 -26.75
C THR A 196 -5.89 -22.73 -25.75
N ASN A 197 -5.69 -21.49 -26.22
CA ASN A 197 -5.51 -20.33 -25.32
C ASN A 197 -6.71 -20.15 -24.39
N SER A 198 -7.94 -20.27 -24.90
CA SER A 198 -9.16 -20.15 -24.08
C SER A 198 -9.27 -21.25 -23.01
N GLU A 199 -8.92 -22.50 -23.35
CA GLU A 199 -8.94 -23.60 -22.37
C GLU A 199 -7.83 -23.47 -21.33
N TRP A 200 -6.65 -23.02 -21.74
CA TRP A 200 -5.52 -22.77 -20.86
C TRP A 200 -5.84 -21.63 -19.89
N GLU A 201 -6.33 -20.49 -20.38
CA GLU A 201 -6.74 -19.35 -19.56
C GLU A 201 -7.77 -19.79 -18.54
N THR A 202 -8.83 -20.48 -18.99
CA THR A 202 -9.88 -20.98 -18.09
C THR A 202 -9.31 -21.86 -16.98
N LYS A 203 -8.36 -22.76 -17.30
CA LYS A 203 -7.72 -23.62 -16.30
C LYS A 203 -6.85 -22.83 -15.31
N VAL A 204 -6.03 -21.92 -15.82
CA VAL A 204 -5.15 -21.09 -14.98
C VAL A 204 -5.97 -20.17 -14.08
N PHE A 205 -6.96 -19.47 -14.63
CA PHE A 205 -7.88 -18.64 -13.86
C PHE A 205 -8.65 -19.46 -12.82
N ASN A 206 -9.16 -20.64 -13.14
CA ASN A 206 -9.90 -21.45 -12.16
C ASN A 206 -9.06 -21.82 -10.93
N VAL A 207 -7.75 -22.00 -11.10
CA VAL A 207 -6.81 -22.26 -9.99
C VAL A 207 -6.48 -20.95 -9.26
N LEU A 208 -6.07 -19.91 -9.99
CA LEU A 208 -5.56 -18.67 -9.41
C LEU A 208 -6.65 -17.72 -8.90
N ASN A 209 -7.90 -17.87 -9.31
CA ASN A 209 -9.03 -17.06 -8.84
C ASN A 209 -9.31 -17.26 -7.33
N GLN A 210 -8.82 -18.36 -6.75
CA GLN A 210 -8.87 -18.60 -5.30
C GLN A 210 -7.75 -17.86 -4.54
N TYR A 211 -6.75 -17.35 -5.27
CA TYR A 211 -5.53 -16.73 -4.77
C TYR A 211 -5.24 -15.45 -5.58
N PRO A 212 -6.00 -14.36 -5.37
CA PRO A 212 -5.93 -13.16 -6.21
C PRO A 212 -4.52 -12.56 -6.28
N ASN A 213 -3.74 -12.67 -5.20
CA ASN A 213 -2.34 -12.25 -5.16
C ASN A 213 -1.43 -13.02 -6.14
N LEU A 214 -1.70 -14.30 -6.40
CA LEU A 214 -0.93 -15.09 -7.38
C LEU A 214 -1.35 -14.76 -8.80
N LEU A 215 -2.64 -14.49 -9.01
CA LEU A 215 -3.14 -14.07 -10.31
C LEU A 215 -2.53 -12.73 -10.72
N GLU A 216 -2.51 -11.76 -9.81
CA GLU A 216 -1.88 -10.45 -10.01
C GLU A 216 -0.38 -10.59 -10.33
N GLN A 217 0.36 -11.40 -9.56
CA GLN A 217 1.77 -11.68 -9.86
C GLN A 217 1.98 -12.27 -11.25
N LEU A 218 1.11 -13.19 -11.69
CA LEU A 218 1.21 -13.75 -13.03
C LEU A 218 0.92 -12.69 -14.10
N GLN A 219 -0.09 -11.84 -13.89
CA GLN A 219 -0.43 -10.77 -14.83
C GLN A 219 0.68 -9.70 -14.92
N GLU A 220 1.32 -9.36 -13.80
CA GLU A 220 2.49 -8.47 -13.76
C GLU A 220 3.65 -9.06 -14.55
N ILE A 221 3.97 -10.35 -14.35
CA ILE A 221 5.02 -11.05 -15.10
C ILE A 221 4.72 -11.01 -16.59
N VAL A 222 3.48 -11.34 -16.97
CA VAL A 222 3.07 -11.34 -18.39
C VAL A 222 3.20 -9.93 -18.97
N ALA A 223 2.72 -8.90 -18.29
CA ALA A 223 2.83 -7.52 -18.77
C ALA A 223 4.29 -7.12 -18.97
N TYR A 224 5.15 -7.38 -17.98
CA TYR A 224 6.58 -7.09 -18.08
C TYR A 224 7.25 -7.80 -19.26
N GLU A 225 6.95 -9.09 -19.44
CA GLU A 225 7.59 -9.90 -20.49
C GLU A 225 7.02 -9.64 -21.89
N THR A 226 5.82 -9.06 -22.00
CA THR A 226 5.16 -8.77 -23.29
C THR A 226 5.26 -7.31 -23.71
N GLU A 227 5.51 -6.38 -22.78
CA GLU A 227 5.82 -4.97 -23.08
C GLU A 227 7.28 -4.74 -23.55
N LEU A 228 8.15 -5.75 -23.44
CA LEU A 228 9.54 -5.72 -23.91
C LEU A 228 9.72 -5.94 -25.43
N GLU A 229 8.65 -5.85 -26.23
CA GLU A 229 8.67 -5.92 -27.71
C GLU A 229 8.69 -4.56 -28.40
#